data_AF-A0A7C5KU41-F1
#
_entry.id   AF-A0A7C5KU41-F1
#
_cell.length_a   1.000
_cell.length_b   1.000
_cell.length_c   1.000
_cell.angle_alpha   90.00
_cell.angle_beta   90.00
_cell.angle_gamma   90.00
#
_symmetry.space_group_name_H-M   'P 1'
#
loop_
_entity.id
_entity.type
_entity.pdbx_description
1 polymer ?
#
loop_
_entity_poly.entity_id
_entity_poly.type
_entity_poly.pdbx_seq_one_letter_code
_entity_poly.pdbx_strand_id
1 'polypeptide(L)' 'MNLSCIYVSLNNIRWGIPFRNREGDLPGAQGDGSPYREYRVAPGTGQAGPGPRRIVVNTETGEVYYSWTH' A
#
# COMPACT_ATOMS: atom_id res chain seq x y z
N MET A 1 9.94 -16.82 -20.89
CA MET A 1 9.36 -16.18 -19.69
C MET A 1 7.89 -15.92 -19.99
N ASN A 2 7.00 -16.75 -19.47
CA ASN A 2 5.55 -16.54 -19.66
C ASN A 2 5.06 -15.60 -18.57
N LEU A 3 4.75 -14.36 -18.96
CA LEU A 3 3.97 -13.46 -18.12
C LEU A 3 2.52 -13.90 -18.22
N SER A 4 2.10 -14.80 -17.33
CA SER A 4 0.69 -15.10 -17.14
C SER A 4 0.02 -13.85 -16.57
N CYS A 5 -0.74 -13.14 -17.40
CA CYS A 5 -1.65 -12.10 -16.96
C CYS A 5 -2.70 -12.77 -16.06
N ILE A 6 -2.50 -12.74 -14.74
CA ILE A 6 -3.44 -13.27 -13.77
C ILE A 6 -4.66 -12.36 -13.84
N TYR A 7 -5.79 -12.89 -14.33
CA TYR A 7 -7.09 -12.23 -14.27
C TYR A 7 -7.38 -11.87 -12.81
N VAL A 8 -7.20 -10.59 -12.46
CA VAL A 8 -7.49 -10.10 -11.11
C VAL A 8 -8.99 -9.88 -11.01
N SER A 9 -9.65 -10.73 -10.22
CA SER A 9 -11.06 -10.60 -9.83
C SER A 9 -11.38 -9.16 -9.40
N LEU A 10 -12.31 -8.50 -10.10
CA LEU A 10 -12.78 -7.11 -9.93
C LEU A 10 -13.65 -6.90 -8.67
N ASN A 11 -13.29 -7.49 -7.53
CA ASN A 11 -14.06 -7.32 -6.31
C ASN A 11 -13.16 -6.86 -5.16
N ASN A 12 -13.15 -5.54 -4.93
CA ASN A 12 -12.69 -4.88 -3.71
C ASN A 12 -11.17 -4.75 -3.48
N ILE A 13 -10.43 -4.35 -4.51
CA ILE A 13 -8.99 -4.09 -4.35
C ILE A 13 -8.74 -2.64 -3.93
N ARG A 14 -8.40 -2.46 -2.65
CA ARG A 14 -8.02 -1.16 -2.07
C ARG A 14 -6.54 -0.87 -2.38
N TRP A 15 -6.26 -0.49 -3.62
CA TRP A 15 -4.96 0.03 -4.05
C TRP A 15 -4.99 1.56 -4.09
N GLY A 16 -3.88 2.19 -3.67
CA GLY A 16 -3.73 3.64 -3.77
C GLY A 16 -4.73 4.42 -2.91
N ILE A 17 -5.14 3.86 -1.77
CA ILE A 17 -5.99 4.60 -0.83
C ILE A 17 -5.16 5.66 -0.11
N PRO A 18 -5.75 6.79 0.34
CA PRO A 18 -5.03 7.75 1.17
C PRO A 18 -4.48 7.08 2.44
N PHE A 19 -3.19 7.25 2.68
CA PHE A 19 -2.56 6.88 3.95
C PHE A 19 -2.47 8.13 4.80
N ARG A 20 -3.06 8.13 6.00
CA ARG A 20 -3.21 9.34 6.81
C ARG A 20 -1.99 9.71 7.65
N ASN A 21 -0.94 8.87 7.71
CA ASN A 21 0.23 9.13 8.54
C ASN A 21 -0.12 9.57 9.99
N ARG A 22 -1.10 8.91 10.61
CA ARG A 22 -1.72 9.40 11.87
C ARG A 22 -0.74 9.42 13.04
N GLU A 23 0.17 8.45 13.08
CA GLU A 23 1.19 8.34 14.12
C GLU A 23 2.39 9.25 13.84
N GLY A 24 2.54 9.74 12.61
CA GLY A 24 3.63 10.66 12.24
C GLY A 24 4.97 9.95 12.03
N ASP A 25 4.95 8.63 11.85
CA ASP A 25 6.15 7.82 11.61
C ASP A 25 6.87 8.18 10.30
N LEU A 26 6.14 8.77 9.34
CA LEU A 26 6.70 9.26 8.08
C LEU A 26 6.81 10.80 8.08
N PRO A 27 7.81 11.39 7.39
CA PRO A 27 7.94 12.84 7.26
C PRO A 27 6.71 13.51 6.62
N GLY A 28 6.49 14.79 6.89
CA GLY A 28 5.43 15.58 6.26
C GLY A 28 4.13 15.63 7.06
N ALA A 29 3.04 16.02 6.40
CA ALA A 29 1.76 16.28 7.05
C ALA A 29 1.02 14.98 7.46
N GLN A 30 0.12 15.12 8.42
CA GLN A 30 -0.71 14.04 8.96
C GLN A 30 -2.20 14.28 8.64
N GLY A 31 -3.01 13.25 8.82
CA GLY A 31 -4.46 13.30 8.65
C GLY A 31 -4.85 13.52 7.19
N ASP A 32 -5.74 14.48 6.96
CA ASP A 32 -6.24 14.79 5.62
C ASP A 32 -5.22 15.56 4.77
N GLY A 33 -4.17 16.13 5.38
CA GLY A 33 -3.05 16.76 4.67
C GLY A 33 -1.93 15.78 4.29
N SER A 34 -2.06 14.50 4.62
CA SER A 34 -1.01 13.51 4.37
C SER A 34 -0.71 13.32 2.88
N PRO A 35 0.56 13.40 2.43
CA PRO A 35 0.93 13.28 1.01
C PRO A 35 1.02 11.80 0.54
N TYR A 36 0.54 10.86 1.36
CA TYR A 36 0.84 9.44 1.18
C TYR A 36 -0.32 8.62 0.60
N ARG A 37 0.05 7.63 -0.22
CA ARG A 37 -0.84 6.59 -0.75
C ARG A 37 -0.37 5.21 -0.30
N GLU A 38 -1.30 4.37 0.16
CA GLU A 38 -1.03 2.99 0.57
C GLU A 38 -1.43 2.00 -0.54
N TYR A 39 -0.54 1.04 -0.77
CA TYR A 39 -0.69 -0.06 -1.71
C TYR A 39 -0.49 -1.39 -0.98
N ARG A 40 -1.41 -2.33 -1.17
CA ARG A 40 -1.35 -3.66 -0.55
C ARG A 40 -0.32 -4.51 -1.26
N VAL A 41 0.57 -5.18 -0.56
CA VAL A 41 1.46 -6.16 -1.22
C VAL A 41 0.71 -7.48 -1.38
N ALA A 42 0.89 -8.14 -2.53
CA ALA A 42 0.26 -9.44 -2.76
C ALA A 42 0.60 -10.41 -1.61
N PRO A 43 -0.42 -11.06 -1.01
CA PRO A 43 -0.20 -12.02 0.07
C PRO A 43 0.64 -13.20 -0.42
N GLY A 44 1.37 -13.82 0.50
CA GLY A 44 2.15 -15.02 0.19
C GLY A 44 1.23 -16.22 -0.04
N THR A 45 1.75 -17.28 -0.66
CA THR A 45 1.00 -18.53 -0.83
C THR A 45 0.50 -19.04 0.52
N GLY A 46 -0.80 -19.33 0.63
CA GLY A 46 -1.44 -19.80 1.86
C GLY A 46 -1.91 -18.70 2.83
N GLN A 47 -1.67 -17.42 2.51
CA GLN A 47 -2.15 -16.29 3.32
C GLN A 47 -3.52 -15.82 2.84
N ALA A 48 -4.52 -15.87 3.72
CA ALA A 48 -5.85 -15.33 3.45
C ALA A 48 -5.86 -13.79 3.60
N GLY A 49 -6.60 -13.10 2.74
CA GLY A 49 -6.71 -11.64 2.76
C GLY A 49 -5.44 -10.91 2.31
N PRO A 50 -5.36 -9.58 2.50
CA PRO A 50 -4.28 -8.75 1.96
C PRO A 50 -2.94 -8.84 2.72
N GLY A 51 -2.87 -9.59 3.81
CA GLY A 51 -1.70 -9.63 4.69
C GLY A 51 -1.34 -8.28 5.35
N PRO A 52 -0.24 -8.22 6.12
CA PRO A 52 0.19 -6.99 6.81
C PRO A 52 1.05 -6.07 5.95
N ARG A 53 1.60 -6.58 4.85
CA ARG A 53 2.62 -5.88 4.06
C ARG A 53 2.01 -4.76 3.23
N ARG A 54 2.62 -3.58 3.28
CA ARG A 54 2.20 -2.37 2.56
C ARG A 54 3.39 -1.68 1.91
N ILE A 55 3.14 -1.05 0.77
CA ILE A 55 3.98 -0.01 0.20
C ILE A 55 3.27 1.32 0.42
N VAL A 56 3.99 2.30 0.97
CA VAL A 56 3.48 3.66 1.18
C VAL A 56 4.32 4.59 0.32
N VAL A 57 3.67 5.34 -0.57
CA VAL A 57 4.34 6.24 -1.52
C VAL A 57 3.99 7.68 -1.18
N ASN A 58 5.00 8.53 -1.03
CA ASN A 58 4.82 9.98 -1.02
C ASN A 58 4.54 10.44 -2.45
N THR A 59 3.35 10.97 -2.73
CA THR A 59 2.99 11.37 -4.10
C THR A 59 3.60 12.69 -4.54
N GLU A 60 4.18 13.46 -3.62
CA GLU A 60 4.84 14.74 -3.91
C GLU A 60 6.33 14.53 -4.23
N THR A 61 7.02 13.70 -3.44
CA THR A 61 8.47 13.48 -3.57
C THR A 61 8.83 12.20 -4.35
N GLY A 62 7.90 11.25 -4.45
CA GLY A 62 8.14 9.93 -5.04
C GLY A 62 8.85 8.95 -4.09
N GLU A 63 9.10 9.32 -2.84
CA GLU A 63 9.68 8.42 -1.84
C GLU A 63 8.78 7.21 -1.58
N VAL A 64 9.41 6.05 -1.39
CA VAL A 64 8.72 4.76 -1.22
C VAL A 64 9.16 4.12 0.09
N TYR A 65 8.18 3.77 0.91
CA TYR A 65 8.34 3.13 2.21
C TYR A 65 7.67 1.75 2.20
N TYR A 66 8.24 0.81 2.95
CA TYR A 66 7.70 -0.55 3.08
C TYR A 66 7.44 -0.86 4.56
N SER A 67 6.21 -1.28 4.87
CA SER A 67 5.84 -1.83 6.18
C SER A 67 5.57 -3.32 6.06
N TRP A 68 6.04 -4.11 7.03
CA TRP A 68 5.79 -5.55 7.13
C TRP A 68 4.95 -5.95 8.35
N THR A 69 4.62 -5.01 9.23
CA THR A 69 3.88 -5.25 10.48
C THR A 69 2.50 -4.61 10.53
N HIS A 70 2.08 -3.94 9.44
CA HIS A 70 0.92 -3.06 9.40
C HIS A 70 1.12 -1.86 10.34
#